data_AF-R5M7L1-F1
#
_entry.id   AF-R5M7L1-F1
#
_cell.length_a   1.000
_cell.length_b   1.000
_cell.length_c   1.000
_cell.angle_alpha   90.00
_cell.angle_beta   90.00
_cell.angle_gamma   90.00
#
_symmetry.space_group_name_H-M   'P 1'
#
loop_
_entity.id
_entity.type
_entity.pdbx_description
1 polymer ?
#
loop_
_entity_poly.entity_id
_entity_poly.type
_entity_poly.pdbx_seq_one_letter_code
_entity_poly.pdbx_strand_id
1 'polypeptide(L)'
;MKDQLRLLRDCITNYIPAVVFQGDDICAPEILEAAMDIYRKHGCSEEFLYDWQLLINEVKAYQAECPDRVKLPKLSASEKELVREDMIKNEIKR
;
A
#
# COMPACT_ATOMS: atom_id res chain seq x y z
N MET A 1 10.14 16.53 8.24
CA MET A 1 9.28 15.37 7.94
C MET A 1 8.03 15.90 7.27
N LYS A 2 7.80 15.59 5.98
CA LYS A 2 6.53 15.95 5.33
C LYS A 2 5.42 15.30 6.14
N ASP A 3 4.47 16.09 6.63
CA ASP A 3 3.32 15.57 7.39
C ASP A 3 2.45 14.74 6.41
N GLN A 4 2.63 13.42 6.43
CA GLN A 4 1.90 12.52 5.53
C GLN A 4 0.39 12.56 5.77
N LEU A 5 -0.02 12.87 7.00
CA LEU A 5 -1.43 13.09 7.35
C LEU A 5 -1.97 14.35 6.69
N ARG A 6 -1.19 15.44 6.71
CA ARG A 6 -1.54 16.65 5.96
C ARG A 6 -1.59 16.39 4.46
N LEU A 7 -0.59 15.69 3.90
CA LEU A 7 -0.55 15.37 2.48
C LEU A 7 -1.77 14.55 2.04
N LEU A 8 -2.13 13.52 2.82
CA LEU A 8 -3.32 12.71 2.55
C LEU A 8 -4.61 13.55 2.63
N ARG A 9 -4.72 14.43 3.62
CA ARG A 9 -5.86 15.37 3.73
C ARG A 9 -5.94 16.29 2.53
N ASP A 10 -4.81 16.80 2.06
CA ASP A 10 -4.74 17.66 0.88
C ASP A 10 -5.17 16.89 -0.37
N CYS A 11 -4.75 15.62 -0.53
CA CYS A 11 -5.20 14.78 -1.62
C CYS A 11 -6.72 14.56 -1.60
N ILE A 12 -7.28 14.24 -0.42
CA ILE A 12 -8.73 14.05 -0.25
C ILE A 12 -9.48 15.35 -0.57
N THR A 13 -9.02 16.48 -0.03
CA THR A 13 -9.69 17.79 -0.18
C THR A 13 -9.69 18.25 -1.64
N ASN A 14 -8.61 17.99 -2.37
CA ASN A 14 -8.43 18.42 -3.75
C ASN A 14 -8.79 17.35 -4.79
N TYR A 15 -9.41 16.23 -4.38
CA TYR A 15 -9.76 15.11 -5.26
C TYR A 15 -8.57 14.57 -6.07
N ILE A 16 -7.38 14.62 -5.49
CA ILE A 16 -6.16 14.07 -6.09
C ILE A 16 -6.14 12.58 -5.76
N PRO A 17 -6.07 11.68 -6.76
CA PRO A 17 -5.92 10.25 -6.51
C PRO A 17 -4.68 9.98 -5.66
N ALA A 18 -4.87 9.25 -4.56
CA ALA A 18 -3.80 8.87 -3.66
C ALA A 18 -3.87 7.39 -3.34
N VAL A 19 -2.70 6.75 -3.23
CA VAL A 19 -2.55 5.38 -2.75
C VAL A 19 -1.62 5.43 -1.55
N VAL A 20 -2.00 4.73 -0.47
CA VAL A 20 -1.20 4.67 0.75
C VAL A 20 -0.55 3.29 0.81
N PHE A 21 0.78 3.28 0.89
CA PHE A 21 1.58 2.07 1.09
C PHE A 21 2.09 2.02 2.51
N GLN A 22 2.08 0.82 3.09
CA GLN A 22 2.56 0.56 4.44
C GLN A 22 3.94 -0.07 4.34
N GLY A 23 4.98 0.62 4.82
CA GLY A 23 6.37 0.15 4.68
C GLY A 23 6.67 -1.17 5.38
N ASP A 24 5.88 -1.55 6.39
CA ASP A 24 6.03 -2.84 7.07
C ASP A 24 5.43 -4.00 6.26
N ASP A 25 4.68 -3.77 5.18
CA ASP A 25 4.20 -4.86 4.34
C ASP A 25 5.35 -5.41 3.49
N ILE A 26 5.69 -6.69 3.69
CA ILE A 26 6.74 -7.37 2.92
C ILE A 26 6.47 -7.34 1.40
N CYS A 27 5.22 -7.23 0.98
CA CYS A 27 4.83 -7.16 -0.42
C CYS A 27 4.93 -5.74 -1.00
N ALA A 28 5.16 -4.70 -0.18
CA ALA A 28 5.15 -3.31 -0.64
C ALA A 28 6.15 -3.03 -1.78
N PRO A 29 7.42 -3.51 -1.76
CA PRO A 29 8.35 -3.28 -2.85
C PRO A 29 7.86 -3.82 -4.20
N GLU A 30 7.37 -5.06 -4.22
CA GLU A 30 6.88 -5.73 -5.43
C GLU A 30 5.65 -5.01 -6.01
N ILE A 31 4.72 -4.60 -5.13
CA ILE A 31 3.54 -3.84 -5.53
C ILE A 31 3.94 -2.48 -6.12
N LEU A 32 4.88 -1.77 -5.50
CA LEU A 32 5.34 -0.47 -5.97
C LEU A 32 6.06 -0.56 -7.33
N GLU A 33 6.84 -1.62 -7.54
CA GLU A 33 7.47 -1.89 -8.84
C GLU A 33 6.43 -2.18 -9.92
N ALA A 34 5.43 -3.02 -9.64
CA ALA A 34 4.33 -3.26 -10.57
C ALA A 34 3.54 -1.98 -10.88
N ALA A 35 3.31 -1.14 -9.87
CA ALA A 35 2.65 0.15 -10.05
C ALA A 35 3.47 1.11 -10.94
N MET A 36 4.80 1.12 -10.82
CA MET A 36 5.69 1.90 -11.69
C MET A 36 5.45 1.56 -13.17
N ASP A 37 5.38 0.27 -13.49
CA ASP A 37 5.17 -0.18 -14.87
C ASP A 37 3.79 0.22 -15.40
N ILE A 38 2.77 0.21 -14.54
CA ILE A 38 1.43 0.71 -14.86
C ILE A 38 1.48 2.21 -15.14
N TYR A 39 2.07 3.02 -14.25
CA TYR A 39 2.16 4.47 -14.44
C TYR A 39 2.94 4.85 -15.70
N ARG A 40 4.05 4.16 -15.97
CA ARG A 40 4.81 4.33 -17.22
C ARG A 40 3.95 4.02 -18.44
N LYS A 41 3.23 2.89 -18.43
CA LYS A 41 2.33 2.49 -19.53
C LYS A 41 1.21 3.52 -19.78
N HIS A 42 0.74 4.19 -18.73
CA HIS A 42 -0.31 5.20 -18.83
C HIS A 42 0.20 6.62 -19.12
N GLY A 43 1.51 6.81 -19.31
CA GLY A 43 2.09 8.08 -19.74
C GLY A 43 2.25 9.11 -18.62
N CYS A 44 2.45 8.67 -17.37
CA CYS A 44 2.87 9.56 -16.30
C CYS A 44 4.20 10.26 -16.62
N SER A 45 4.41 11.46 -16.05
CA SER A 45 5.61 12.26 -16.33
C SER A 45 6.89 11.60 -15.81
N GLU A 46 8.02 11.88 -16.47
CA GLU A 46 9.34 11.40 -16.02
C GLU A 46 9.69 11.89 -14.61
N GLU A 47 9.27 13.11 -14.24
CA GLU A 47 9.42 13.63 -12.88
C GLU A 47 8.67 12.76 -11.86
N PHE A 48 7.42 12.39 -12.17
CA PHE A 48 6.64 11.50 -11.33
C PHE A 48 7.28 10.11 -11.22
N LEU A 49 7.75 9.54 -12.34
CA LEU A 49 8.40 8.24 -12.34
C LEU A 49 9.73 8.26 -11.55
N TYR A 50 10.48 9.36 -11.62
CA TYR A 50 11.68 9.55 -10.83
C TYR A 50 11.38 9.58 -9.32
N ASP A 51 10.42 10.39 -8.90
CA ASP A 51 9.98 10.46 -7.50
C ASP A 51 9.45 9.10 -7.00
N TRP A 52 8.74 8.37 -7.87
CA TRP A 52 8.27 7.02 -7.56
C TRP A 52 9.43 6.03 -7.35
N GLN A 53 10.50 6.16 -8.14
CA GLN A 53 11.67 5.29 -8.00
C GLN A 53 12.41 5.57 -6.69
N LEU A 54 12.47 6.83 -6.28
CA LEU A 54 13.01 7.21 -4.97
C LEU A 54 12.18 6.59 -3.83
N LEU A 55 10.85 6.65 -3.92
CA LEU A 55 9.96 6.00 -2.94
C LEU A 55 10.22 4.49 -2.84
N ILE A 56 10.36 3.78 -3.97
CA ILE A 56 10.70 2.35 -3.97
C ILE A 56 12.01 2.10 -3.22
N ASN A 57 13.03 2.91 -3.50
CA ASN A 57 14.35 2.78 -2.87
C ASN A 57 14.27 3.05 -1.36
N GLU A 58 13.51 4.06 -0.93
CA GLU A 58 13.28 4.37 0.48
C GLU A 58 12.58 3.21 1.21
N VAL A 59 11.56 2.62 0.61
CA VAL A 59 10.84 1.47 1.20
C VAL A 59 11.77 0.26 1.34
N LYS A 60 12.54 -0.06 0.30
CA LYS A 60 13.52 -1.16 0.37
C LYS A 60 14.59 -0.92 1.43
N ALA A 61 15.10 0.31 1.54
CA ALA A 61 16.07 0.69 2.57
C ALA A 61 15.47 0.53 3.98
N TYR A 62 14.26 1.05 4.21
CA TYR A 62 13.54 0.91 5.47
C TYR A 62 13.38 -0.56 5.88
N GLN A 63 12.96 -1.42 4.94
CA GLN A 63 12.76 -2.85 5.22
C GLN A 63 14.07 -3.57 5.55
N ALA A 64 15.18 -3.18 4.90
CA ALA A 64 16.50 -3.71 5.21
C ALA A 64 17.01 -3.25 6.59
N GLU A 65 16.71 -2.02 6.99
CA GLU A 65 17.10 -1.45 8.29
C GLU A 65 16.23 -1.98 9.45
N CYS A 66 14.97 -2.33 9.18
CA CYS A 66 13.98 -2.74 10.19
C CYS A 66 13.30 -4.08 9.87
N PRO A 67 14.04 -5.18 9.65
CA PRO A 67 13.47 -6.45 9.19
C PRO A 67 12.43 -7.05 10.14
N ASP A 68 12.58 -6.80 11.44
CA ASP A 68 11.68 -7.22 12.53
C ASP A 68 10.33 -6.50 12.53
N ARG A 69 10.22 -5.36 11.83
CA ARG A 69 8.94 -4.65 11.65
C ARG A 69 8.19 -5.14 10.43
N VAL A 70 8.89 -5.72 9.45
CA VAL A 70 8.32 -6.20 8.20
C VAL A 70 7.51 -7.47 8.41
N LYS A 71 6.27 -7.47 7.92
CA LYS A 71 5.28 -8.52 8.13
C LYS A 71 4.46 -8.73 6.86
N LEU A 72 4.03 -9.98 6.65
CA LEU A 72 2.99 -10.26 5.67
C LEU A 72 1.63 -9.95 6.29
N PRO A 73 0.75 -9.17 5.64
CA PRO A 73 -0.62 -8.99 6.10
C PRO A 73 -1.33 -10.35 6.12
N LYS A 74 -1.63 -10.84 7.33
CA LYS A 74 -2.33 -12.10 7.57
C LYS A 74 -3.43 -11.86 8.57
N LEU A 75 -4.57 -12.50 8.32
CA LEU A 75 -5.64 -12.59 9.32
C LEU A 75 -5.14 -13.43 10.52
N SER A 76 -5.40 -12.94 11.72
CA SER A 76 -5.33 -13.72 12.96
C SER A 76 -6.33 -14.88 12.93
N ALA A 77 -6.16 -15.85 13.83
CA ALA A 77 -7.10 -16.96 13.94
C ALA A 77 -8.54 -16.48 14.19
N SER A 78 -8.72 -15.48 15.05
CA SER A 78 -10.01 -14.89 15.34
C SER A 78 -10.61 -14.17 14.14
N GLU A 79 -9.82 -13.38 13.41
CA GLU A 79 -10.30 -12.71 12.19
C GLU A 79 -10.71 -13.71 11.10
N LYS A 80 -9.98 -14.84 10.96
CA LYS A 80 -10.37 -15.91 10.05
C LYS A 80 -11.72 -16.52 10.41
N GLU A 81 -12.00 -16.73 11.70
CA GLU A 81 -13.28 -17.27 12.15
C GLU A 81 -14.43 -16.29 11.90
N LEU A 82 -14.22 -15.01 12.23
CA LEU A 82 -15.21 -13.96 11.97
C LEU A 82 -15.56 -13.84 10.49
N VAL A 83 -14.54 -13.84 9.61
CA VAL A 83 -14.76 -13.83 8.15
C VAL A 83 -15.53 -15.08 7.70
N ARG A 84 -15.23 -16.26 8.25
CA ARG A 84 -15.98 -17.49 7.94
C ARG A 84 -17.44 -17.38 8.36
N GLU A 85 -17.72 -16.91 9.57
CA GLU A 85 -19.09 -16.72 10.06
C GLU A 85 -19.88 -15.73 9.19
N ASP A 86 -19.26 -14.61 8.81
CA ASP A 86 -19.89 -13.60 7.95
C ASP A 86 -20.18 -14.15 6.55
N MET A 87 -19.28 -14.94 5.98
CA MET A 87 -19.53 -15.61 4.69
C MET A 87 -20.74 -16.55 4.78
N ILE A 88 -20.82 -17.40 5.82
CA ILE A 88 -21.95 -18.31 6.03
C ILE A 88 -23.26 -17.53 6.23
N LYS A 89 -23.27 -16.48 7.06
CA LYS A 89 -24.45 -15.64 7.29
C LYS A 89 -24.93 -14.96 6.01
N ASN A 90 -24.02 -14.54 5.14
CA ASN A 90 -24.36 -13.88 3.88
C ASN A 90 -24.82 -14.86 2.79
N GLU A 91 -24.37 -16.12 2.82
CA GLU A 91 -24.91 -17.19 1.97
C GLU A 91 -26.34 -17.58 2.38
N ILE A 92 -26.62 -17.67 3.68
CA ILE A 92 -27.97 -18.00 4.19
C ILE A 92 -29.00 -16.89 3.89
N LYS A 93 -28.53 -15.65 3.69
CA LYS A 93 -29.37 -14.49 3.35
C LYS A 93 -29.65 -14.33 1.84
N ARG A 94 -29.03 -15.14 0.99
CA ARG A 94 -29.27 -15.16 -0.48
C ARG A 94 -30.30 -16.21 -0.84
#